data_AF-A0A328SAB6-F1
#
_entry.id   AF-A0A328SAB6-F1
#
_cell.length_a   1.000
_cell.length_b   1.000
_cell.length_c   1.000
_cell.angle_alpha   90.00
_cell.angle_beta   90.00
_cell.angle_gamma   90.00
#
_symmetry.space_group_name_H-M   'P 1'
#
loop_
_entity.id
_entity.type
_entity.pdbx_description
1 polymer ?
#
loop_
_entity_poly.entity_id
_entity_poly.type
_entity_poly.pdbx_seq_one_letter_code
_entity_poly.pdbx_strand_id
1 'polypeptide(L)' 'MKTKICPRCGSDDIEWIIPQNWSQWSCNNCNYTGPVVEVDTESKEEIQENWEKHKPEILRKTAQKHDEDDDDE' A
#
# COMPACT_ATOMS: atom_id res chain seq x y z
N MET A 1 -20.06 -0.90 5.16
CA MET A 1 -19.49 0.43 4.87
C MET A 1 -18.19 0.21 4.11
N LYS A 2 -17.87 1.05 3.13
CA LYS A 2 -16.61 0.92 2.38
C LYS A 2 -15.63 1.96 2.88
N THR A 3 -14.36 1.57 3.05
CA THR A 3 -13.29 2.42 3.57
C THR A 3 -12.09 2.37 2.64
N LYS A 4 -11.44 3.51 2.44
CA LYS A 4 -10.17 3.60 1.72
C LYS A 4 -9.04 3.15 2.64
N ILE A 5 -8.27 2.17 2.19
CA ILE A 5 -7.16 1.60 2.95
C ILE A 5 -5.90 1.50 2.08
N CYS A 6 -4.77 1.38 2.76
CA CYS A 6 -3.52 1.00 2.14
C CYS A 6 -3.62 -0.44 1.60
N PRO A 7 -3.38 -0.67 0.30
CA PRO A 7 -3.44 -2.01 -0.29
C PRO A 7 -2.34 -2.96 0.22
N ARG A 8 -1.32 -2.42 0.90
CA ARG A 8 -0.18 -3.18 1.39
C ARG A 8 -0.40 -3.73 2.79
N CYS A 9 -0.84 -2.87 3.72
CA CYS A 9 -0.95 -3.20 5.14
C CYS A 9 -2.36 -3.16 5.70
N GLY A 10 -3.34 -2.73 4.89
CA GLY A 10 -4.73 -2.61 5.33
C GLY A 10 -5.01 -1.46 6.31
N SER A 11 -4.04 -0.58 6.54
CA SER A 11 -4.22 0.61 7.38
C SER A 11 -5.06 1.66 6.66
N ASP A 12 -6.02 2.26 7.36
CA ASP A 12 -6.74 3.46 6.97
C ASP A 12 -6.02 4.76 7.33
N ASP A 13 -4.85 4.66 7.97
CA ASP A 13 -3.97 5.81 8.26
C ASP A 13 -3.17 6.19 7.00
N ILE A 14 -3.90 6.82 6.07
CA ILE A 14 -3.41 7.27 4.77
C ILE A 14 -3.62 8.78 4.60
N GLU A 15 -2.58 9.47 4.15
CA GLU A 15 -2.59 10.91 3.91
C GLU A 15 -2.45 11.22 2.42
N TRP A 16 -3.20 12.19 1.94
CA TRP A 16 -3.09 12.63 0.56
C TRP A 16 -1.94 13.63 0.42
N ILE A 17 -0.93 13.30 -0.40
CA ILE A 17 0.38 13.96 -0.32
C ILE A 17 0.54 15.11 -1.33
N ILE A 18 -0.08 15.01 -2.53
CA ILE A 18 0.16 15.95 -3.62
C ILE A 18 -1.17 16.40 -4.26
N PRO A 19 -1.54 17.70 -4.16
CA PRO A 19 -2.79 18.24 -4.72
C PRO A 19 -2.96 18.06 -6.23
N GLN A 20 -1.82 18.06 -6.95
CA GLN A 20 -1.75 17.94 -8.41
C GLN A 20 -1.90 16.47 -8.88
N ASN A 21 -1.65 15.50 -8.00
CA ASN A 21 -1.77 14.07 -8.28
C ASN A 21 -2.92 13.48 -7.44
N TRP A 22 -4.13 13.49 -8.02
CA TRP A 22 -5.37 13.06 -7.37
C TRP A 22 -5.42 11.57 -6.96
N SER A 23 -4.39 10.79 -7.31
CA SER A 23 -4.32 9.35 -7.05
C SER A 23 -3.17 8.92 -6.12
N GLN A 24 -2.46 9.86 -5.48
CA GLN A 24 -1.26 9.54 -4.70
C GLN A 24 -1.42 9.79 -3.20
N TRP A 25 -1.50 8.70 -2.45
CA TRP A 25 -1.66 8.67 -0.99
C TRP A 25 -0.41 8.08 -0.35
N SER A 26 -0.03 8.56 0.84
CA SER A 26 1.00 7.94 1.68
C SER A 26 0.35 7.17 2.80
N CYS A 27 0.84 5.98 3.08
CA CYS A 27 0.49 5.23 4.27
C CYS A 27 1.54 5.42 5.35
N ASN A 28 1.13 5.91 6.51
CA ASN A 28 2.04 6.15 7.63
C ASN A 28 2.50 4.87 8.34
N ASN A 29 1.80 3.75 8.13
CA ASN A 29 2.12 2.49 8.78
C ASN A 29 3.26 1.71 8.08
N CYS A 30 3.29 1.75 6.75
CA CYS A 30 4.20 0.93 5.94
C CYS A 30 4.99 1.72 4.89
N ASN A 31 4.92 3.05 4.93
CA ASN A 31 5.55 3.98 4.00
C ASN A 31 5.20 3.74 2.52
N TYR A 32 4.09 3.04 2.26
CA TYR A 32 3.57 2.87 0.90
C TYR A 32 3.08 4.21 0.35
N THR A 33 3.57 4.61 -0.81
CA THR A 33 3.08 5.79 -1.51
C THR A 33 2.50 5.39 -2.86
N GLY A 34 1.22 5.65 -3.09
CA GLY A 34 0.53 5.23 -4.30
C GLY A 34 -1.00 5.29 -4.19
N PRO A 35 -1.72 4.66 -5.12
CA PRO A 35 -3.17 4.57 -5.08
C PRO A 35 -3.68 3.72 -3.91
N VAL A 36 -4.86 4.06 -3.41
CA VAL A 36 -5.53 3.36 -2.31
C VAL A 36 -6.69 2.53 -2.83
N VAL A 37 -7.07 1.50 -2.08
CA VAL A 37 -8.18 0.62 -2.44
C VAL A 37 -9.36 0.86 -1.51
N GLU A 38 -10.56 0.81 -2.07
CA GLU A 38 -11.80 0.93 -1.30
C GLU A 38 -12.39 -0.47 -1.11
N VAL A 39 -12.47 -0.91 0.13
CA VAL A 39 -12.91 -2.27 0.47
C VAL A 39 -13.94 -2.25 1.61
N ASP A 40 -14.66 -3.35 1.77
CA ASP A 40 -15.49 -3.64 2.94
C ASP A 40 -14.66 -4.09 4.15
N THR A 41 -15.32 -4.19 5.31
CA THR A 41 -14.67 -4.54 6.58
C THR A 41 -14.00 -5.91 6.55
N GLU A 42 -14.64 -6.92 5.94
CA GLU A 42 -14.11 -8.29 5.88
C GLU A 42 -12.81 -8.33 5.07
N SER A 43 -12.82 -7.69 3.89
CA SER A 43 -11.62 -7.56 3.05
C SER A 43 -10.50 -6.77 3.74
N LYS A 44 -10.84 -5.75 4.55
CA LYS A 44 -9.86 -4.99 5.33
C LYS A 44 -9.16 -5.90 6.34
N GLU A 45 -9.91 -6.73 7.07
CA GLU A 45 -9.36 -7.65 8.06
C GLU A 45 -8.44 -8.70 7.41
N GLU A 46 -8.82 -9.24 6.24
CA GLU A 46 -7.97 -10.18 5.49
C GLU A 46 -6.62 -9.55 5.08
N ILE A 47 -6.64 -8.32 4.58
CA ILE A 47 -5.41 -7.60 4.20
C ILE A 47 -4.52 -7.34 5.41
N GLN A 48 -5.11 -6.96 6.55
CA GLN A 48 -4.37 -6.74 7.79
C GLN A 48 -3.74 -8.03 8.31
N GLU A 49 -4.48 -9.13 8.33
CA GLU A 49 -3.97 -10.43 8.76
C GLU A 49 -2.83 -10.93 7.86
N ASN A 50 -2.98 -10.78 6.55
CA ASN A 50 -1.93 -11.12 5.58
C ASN A 50 -0.67 -10.28 5.81
N TRP A 51 -0.84 -8.98 6.09
CA TRP A 51 0.29 -8.11 6.43
C TRP A 51 0.99 -8.58 7.70
N GLU A 52 0.27 -8.92 8.76
CA GLU A 52 0.89 -9.41 10.00
C GLU A 52 1.69 -10.70 9.81
N LYS A 53 1.19 -11.63 8.98
CA LYS A 53 1.84 -12.91 8.69
C LYS A 53 3.03 -12.78 7.73
N HIS A 54 2.95 -11.89 6.73
CA HIS A 54 3.89 -11.83 5.62
C HIS A 54 4.68 -10.52 5.50
N LYS A 55 4.58 -9.61 6.48
CA LYS A 55 5.30 -8.31 6.52
C LYS A 55 6.74 -8.36 6.00
N PRO A 56 7.64 -9.24 6.50
CA PRO A 56 9.04 -9.24 6.05
C PRO A 56 9.18 -9.60 4.55
N GLU A 57 8.37 -10.52 4.05
CA GLU A 57 8.39 -10.92 2.64
C GLU A 57 7.84 -9.83 1.73
N ILE A 58 6.75 -9.18 2.14
CA ILE A 58 6.12 -8.09 1.39
C ILE A 58 7.10 -6.92 1.27
N LEU A 59 7.77 -6.54 2.37
CA LEU A 59 8.79 -5.49 2.36
C LEU A 59 9.97 -5.85 1.44
N ARG A 60 10.47 -7.09 1.52
CA ARG A 60 11.58 -7.55 0.66
C ARG A 60 11.23 -7.50 -0.82
N LYS A 61 10.04 -7.98 -1.20
CA LYS A 61 9.55 -7.94 -2.60
C LYS A 61 9.42 -6.51 -3.12
N THR A 62 9.05 -5.56 -2.26
CA THR A 62 8.89 -4.17 -2.68
C THR A 62 10.20 -3.42 -2.83
N ALA A 63 11.26 -3.85 -2.13
CA ALA A 63 12.60 -3.30 -2.30
C ALA A 63 13.28 -3.80 -3.58
N GLN A 64 13.09 -5.08 -3.92
CA GLN A 64 13.75 -5.69 -5.10
C GLN A 64 13.23 -5.19 -6.45
N LYS A 65 12.00 -4.64 -6.50
CA LYS A 65 11.41 -4.10 -7.74
C LYS A 65 11.96 -2.75 -8.20
N HIS A 66 12.91 -2.14 -7.49
CA HIS A 66 13.48 -0.85 -7.89
C HIS A 66 14.72 -0.98 -8.79
N ASP A 67 15.28 -2.19 -8.94
CA ASP A 67 16.54 -2.43 -9.66
C ASP A 67 16.35 -3.06 -11.05
N GLU A 68 15.13 -3.40 -11.49
CA GLU A 68 14.86 -4.12 -12.75
C GLU A 68 14.30 -3.26 -13.88
N ASP A 69 14.05 -1.95 -13.67
CA ASP A 69 13.44 -1.04 -14.65
C ASP A 69 14.44 -0.05 -15.31
N ASP A 70 15.77 -0.26 -15.20
CA ASP A 70 16.84 0.62 -15.75
C ASP A 70 17.67 -0.05 -16.88
N ASP A 71 17.07 -0.95 -17.67
CA ASP A 71 17.71 -1.51 -18.89
C ASP A 71 16.70 -1.54 -20.03
N ASP A 72 16.45 -0.39 -20.64
CA ASP A 72 15.90 -0.26 -22.00
C ASP A 72 16.70 0.83 -22.72
N GLU A 73 17.83 0.42 -23.31
CA GLU A 73 18.60 1.17 -24.32
C GLU A 73 18.21 0.75 -25.75
#